data_AF-A0AAU0LA22-F1
#
_entry.id   AF-A0AAU0LA22-F1
#
_cell.length_a   1.000
_cell.length_b   1.000
_cell.length_c   1.000
_cell.angle_alpha   90.00
_cell.angle_beta   90.00
_cell.angle_gamma   90.00
#
_symmetry.space_group_name_H-M   'P 1'
#
loop_
_entity.id
_entity.type
_entity.pdbx_description
1 polymer ?
#
loop_
_entity_poly.entity_id
_entity_poly.type
_entity_poly.pdbx_seq_one_letter_code
_entity_poly.pdbx_strand_id
1 'polypeptide(L)'
;MKSLVAFVLVAGSACLVRAEPVLDWNVLGFDAQGNPTKNSRHSSHSNAQRKLNLLCGDEAANGSPLPETVSVRIEVRPFSSGGPQGKRIFRSAEITCNEVRREKDALSKHIPVPRARKAETLHVPSVWD
;
A
#
# COMPACT_ATOMS: atom_id res chain seq x y z
N MET A 1 -37.02 46.62 -23.33
CA MET A 1 -35.68 46.77 -22.72
C MET A 1 -35.11 45.38 -22.51
N LYS A 2 -34.02 45.06 -23.21
CA LYS A 2 -33.34 43.75 -23.20
C LYS A 2 -32.50 43.67 -21.92
N SER A 3 -32.72 42.67 -21.07
CA SER A 3 -31.83 42.41 -19.93
C SER A 3 -31.21 41.03 -20.12
N LEU A 4 -29.94 41.03 -20.54
CA LEU A 4 -29.07 39.87 -20.67
C LEU A 4 -28.51 39.55 -19.28
N VAL A 5 -28.97 38.46 -18.68
CA VAL A 5 -28.32 37.90 -17.48
C VAL A 5 -27.10 37.13 -17.95
N ALA A 6 -25.92 37.72 -17.75
CA ALA A 6 -24.64 37.07 -17.98
C ALA A 6 -24.35 36.07 -16.85
N PHE A 7 -24.45 34.78 -17.15
CA PHE A 7 -23.96 33.73 -16.27
C PHE A 7 -22.43 33.72 -16.31
N VAL A 8 -21.79 34.14 -15.22
CA VAL A 8 -20.35 34.00 -15.02
C VAL A 8 -20.05 32.51 -14.83
N LEU A 9 -19.47 31.89 -15.84
CA LEU A 9 -18.85 30.57 -15.76
C LEU A 9 -17.64 30.67 -14.82
N VAL A 10 -17.83 30.32 -13.55
CA VAL A 10 -16.72 30.03 -12.64
C VAL A 10 -16.07 28.75 -13.16
N ALA A 11 -15.01 28.92 -13.96
CA ALA A 11 -14.10 27.85 -14.32
C ALA A 11 -13.40 27.39 -13.03
N GLY A 12 -14.03 26.44 -12.34
CA GLY A 12 -13.42 25.72 -11.24
C GLY A 12 -12.17 25.03 -11.77
N SER A 13 -11.01 25.63 -11.47
CA SER A 13 -9.72 24.97 -11.62
C SER A 13 -9.73 23.77 -10.71
N ALA A 14 -10.14 22.61 -11.23
CA ALA A 14 -9.96 21.35 -10.58
C ALA A 14 -8.46 21.11 -10.54
N CYS A 15 -7.82 21.58 -9.46
CA CYS A 15 -6.52 21.07 -9.05
C CYS A 15 -6.68 19.55 -8.97
N LEU A 16 -6.21 18.86 -10.02
CA LEU A 16 -6.00 17.43 -10.01
C LEU A 16 -4.88 17.17 -8.99
N VAL A 17 -5.22 17.24 -7.71
CA VAL A 17 -4.44 16.67 -6.63
C VAL A 17 -4.42 15.19 -6.96
N ARG A 18 -3.34 14.75 -7.62
CA ARG A 18 -3.09 13.37 -7.96
C ARG A 18 -2.87 12.63 -6.64
N ALA A 19 -3.96 12.30 -5.96
CA ALA A 19 -3.94 11.47 -4.78
C ALA A 19 -3.19 10.20 -5.14
N GLU A 20 -2.16 9.87 -4.35
CA GLU A 20 -1.46 8.62 -4.55
C GLU A 20 -2.49 7.49 -4.45
N PRO A 21 -2.50 6.54 -5.40
CA PRO A 21 -3.48 5.47 -5.36
C PRO A 21 -3.32 4.71 -4.05
N VAL A 22 -4.44 4.39 -3.41
CA VAL A 22 -4.45 3.41 -2.31
C VAL A 22 -3.71 2.16 -2.82
N LEU A 23 -2.87 1.55 -2.00
CA LEU A 23 -2.03 0.43 -2.41
C LEU A 23 -2.50 -0.88 -1.75
N ASP A 24 -2.54 -1.94 -2.54
CA ASP A 24 -2.66 -3.32 -2.06
C ASP A 24 -1.28 -3.98 -1.99
N TRP A 25 -1.05 -4.66 -0.87
CA TRP A 25 0.18 -5.36 -0.53
C TRP A 25 -0.11 -6.85 -0.47
N ASN A 26 0.69 -7.65 -1.15
CA ASN A 26 0.65 -9.10 -1.12
C ASN A 26 1.97 -9.61 -0.55
N VAL A 27 1.90 -10.48 0.47
CA VAL A 27 3.05 -11.02 1.19
C VAL A 27 3.05 -12.54 0.99
N LEU A 28 4.03 -13.04 0.25
CA LEU A 28 4.18 -14.44 -0.16
C LEU A 28 5.41 -15.03 0.53
N GLY A 29 5.24 -16.04 1.37
CA GLY A 29 6.36 -16.77 1.99
C GLY A 29 6.82 -17.93 1.12
N PHE A 30 8.12 -18.23 1.15
CA PHE A 30 8.76 -19.32 0.42
C PHE A 30 9.66 -20.15 1.35
N ASP A 31 9.66 -21.47 1.15
CA ASP A 31 10.57 -22.40 1.82
C ASP A 31 11.95 -22.45 1.14
N ALA A 32 12.88 -23.23 1.70
CA ALA A 32 14.23 -23.40 1.17
C ALA A 32 14.28 -23.98 -0.26
N GLN A 33 13.20 -24.64 -0.69
CA GLN A 33 13.03 -25.23 -2.01
C GLN A 33 12.34 -24.26 -2.99
N GLY A 34 11.93 -23.08 -2.52
CA GLY A 34 11.22 -22.08 -3.31
C GLY A 34 9.72 -22.36 -3.48
N ASN A 35 9.14 -23.30 -2.71
CA ASN A 35 7.71 -23.53 -2.72
C ASN A 35 6.98 -22.48 -1.88
N PRO A 36 5.79 -22.04 -2.30
CA PRO A 36 4.99 -21.09 -1.53
C PRO A 36 4.50 -21.74 -0.23
N THR A 37 4.76 -21.09 0.91
CA THR A 37 4.32 -21.54 2.24
C THR A 37 3.01 -20.89 2.65
N LYS A 38 2.92 -19.56 2.51
CA LYS A 38 1.77 -18.74 2.92
C LYS A 38 1.61 -17.51 2.05
N ASN A 39 0.38 -17.02 1.97
CA ASN A 39 0.04 -15.78 1.28
C ASN A 39 -0.85 -14.91 2.19
N SER A 40 -0.68 -13.59 2.13
CA SER A 40 -1.56 -12.64 2.79
C SER A 40 -1.65 -11.35 2.00
N ARG A 41 -2.88 -10.83 1.87
CA ARG A 41 -3.15 -9.57 1.17
C ARG A 41 -3.75 -8.54 2.14
N HIS A 42 -3.22 -7.31 2.10
CA HIS A 42 -3.65 -6.20 2.94
C HIS A 42 -3.52 -4.86 2.21
N SER A 43 -4.29 -3.85 2.59
CA SER A 43 -4.22 -2.50 1.99
C SER A 43 -3.27 -1.53 2.72
N SER A 44 -2.57 -2.00 3.75
CA SER A 44 -1.70 -1.17 4.60
C SER A 44 -0.28 -1.73 4.68
N HIS A 45 0.69 -0.83 4.56
CA HIS A 45 2.11 -1.12 4.74
C HIS A 45 2.42 -1.64 6.16
N SER A 46 1.77 -1.11 7.22
CA SER A 46 2.00 -1.59 8.58
C SER A 46 1.53 -3.03 8.79
N ASN A 47 0.42 -3.41 8.16
CA ASN A 47 -0.07 -4.79 8.16
C ASN A 47 0.86 -5.71 7.36
N ALA A 48 1.40 -5.23 6.23
CA ALA A 48 2.40 -5.97 5.45
C ALA A 48 3.68 -6.23 6.27
N GLN A 49 4.21 -5.23 6.98
CA GLN A 49 5.36 -5.40 7.88
C GLN A 49 5.06 -6.39 9.01
N ARG A 50 3.89 -6.28 9.66
CA ARG A 50 3.46 -7.23 10.69
C ARG A 50 3.42 -8.65 10.13
N LYS A 51 2.91 -8.83 8.90
CA LYS A 51 2.82 -10.14 8.29
C LYS A 51 4.19 -10.71 7.92
N LEU A 52 5.07 -9.88 7.38
CA LEU A 52 6.47 -10.23 7.11
C LEU A 52 7.15 -10.77 8.38
N ASN A 53 7.00 -10.06 9.50
CA ASN A 53 7.55 -10.49 10.79
C ASN A 53 6.96 -11.82 11.28
N LEU A 54 5.64 -12.01 11.10
CA LEU A 54 4.96 -13.27 11.48
C LEU A 54 5.37 -14.47 10.62
N LEU A 55 5.72 -14.26 9.34
CA LEU A 55 6.16 -15.36 8.47
C LEU A 55 7.61 -15.75 8.74
N CYS A 56 8.45 -14.78 9.12
CA CYS A 56 9.87 -15.00 9.42
C CYS A 56 10.17 -15.30 10.90
N GLY A 57 9.13 -15.30 11.75
CA GLY A 57 9.21 -15.70 13.15
C GLY A 57 8.94 -17.18 13.34
N ASP A 58 9.36 -17.70 14.49
CA ASP A 58 9.24 -19.11 14.83
C ASP A 58 7.81 -19.49 15.33
N GLU A 59 6.97 -18.48 15.59
CA GLU A 59 5.61 -18.65 16.11
C GLU A 59 4.56 -18.54 15.00
N ALA A 60 3.93 -19.66 14.68
CA ALA A 60 2.69 -19.66 13.92
C ALA A 60 1.55 -19.10 14.77
N ALA A 61 0.76 -18.16 14.23
CA ALA A 61 -0.40 -17.59 14.92
C ALA A 61 -1.43 -18.63 15.44
N ASN A 62 -1.38 -19.89 14.99
CA ASN A 62 -2.31 -20.96 15.35
C ASN A 62 -1.63 -22.27 15.82
N GLY A 63 -0.38 -22.24 16.30
CA GLY A 63 0.27 -23.41 16.93
C GLY A 63 0.54 -24.62 16.01
N SER A 64 0.27 -24.53 14.72
CA SER A 64 0.68 -25.54 13.73
C SER A 64 2.09 -25.23 13.22
N PRO A 65 3.00 -26.22 13.11
CA PRO A 65 4.31 -26.00 12.53
C PRO A 65 4.13 -25.46 11.10
N LEU A 66 4.70 -24.29 10.85
CA LEU A 66 4.78 -23.78 9.49
C LEU A 66 5.97 -24.42 8.80
N PRO A 67 5.87 -24.75 7.50
CA PRO A 67 7.07 -24.97 6.72
C PRO A 67 7.98 -23.75 6.90
N GLU A 68 9.25 -24.03 7.22
CA GLU A 68 10.25 -23.01 7.51
C GLU A 68 10.29 -22.02 6.35
N THR A 69 9.86 -20.79 6.60
CA THR A 69 9.89 -19.73 5.60
C THR A 69 11.28 -19.10 5.64
N VAL A 70 12.02 -19.17 4.53
CA VAL A 70 13.38 -18.63 4.42
C VAL A 70 13.41 -17.27 3.73
N SER A 71 12.44 -17.01 2.84
CA SER A 71 12.28 -15.72 2.18
C SER A 71 10.80 -15.35 2.00
N VAL A 72 10.57 -14.06 1.81
CA VAL A 72 9.25 -13.49 1.60
C VAL A 72 9.30 -12.53 0.43
N ARG A 73 8.40 -12.71 -0.55
CA ARG A 73 8.18 -11.76 -1.63
C ARG A 73 7.03 -10.84 -1.29
N ILE A 74 7.28 -9.55 -1.44
CA ILE A 74 6.27 -8.51 -1.31
C ILE A 74 5.92 -8.03 -2.71
N GLU A 75 4.64 -7.99 -3.02
CA GLU A 75 4.13 -7.39 -4.26
C GLU A 75 3.18 -6.26 -3.92
N VAL A 76 3.37 -5.10 -4.55
CA VAL A 76 2.53 -3.93 -4.38
C VAL A 76 1.78 -3.66 -5.66
N ARG A 77 0.49 -3.37 -5.53
CA ARG A 77 -0.42 -3.09 -6.64
C ARG A 77 -1.27 -1.87 -6.30
N PRO A 78 -1.75 -1.11 -7.30
CA PRO A 78 -2.81 -0.14 -7.05
C PRO A 78 -4.06 -0.87 -6.54
N PHE A 79 -4.67 -0.34 -5.49
CA PHE A 79 -5.96 -0.80 -4.97
C PHE A 79 -7.03 -0.61 -6.05
N SER A 80 -7.73 -1.69 -6.40
CA SER A 80 -8.83 -1.64 -7.37
C SER A 80 -10.16 -1.82 -6.63
N SER A 81 -10.92 -0.74 -6.49
CA SER A 81 -12.27 -0.76 -5.92
C SER A 81 -13.31 -1.18 -6.96
N GLY A 82 -13.22 -2.41 -7.47
CA GLY A 82 -14.30 -3.04 -8.26
C GLY A 82 -14.07 -3.22 -9.77
N GLY A 83 -12.87 -2.94 -10.30
CA GLY A 83 -12.49 -3.28 -11.67
C GLY A 83 -11.65 -4.57 -11.75
N PRO A 84 -11.57 -5.25 -12.92
CA PRO A 84 -10.72 -6.42 -13.09
C PRO A 84 -9.30 -6.10 -12.63
N GLN A 85 -8.81 -6.86 -11.66
CA GLN A 85 -7.50 -6.61 -11.04
C GLN A 85 -6.44 -6.61 -12.14
N GLY A 86 -5.82 -5.46 -12.38
CA GLY A 86 -4.67 -5.38 -13.27
C GLY A 86 -3.62 -6.36 -12.76
N LYS A 87 -3.22 -7.32 -13.60
CA LYS A 87 -2.13 -8.26 -13.30
C LYS A 87 -0.77 -7.56 -13.09
N ARG A 88 -0.70 -6.24 -13.30
CA ARG A 88 0.52 -5.46 -13.18
C ARG A 88 0.87 -5.23 -11.72
N ILE A 89 1.90 -5.94 -11.28
CA ILE A 89 2.66 -5.61 -10.08
C ILE A 89 3.33 -4.26 -10.32
N PHE A 90 3.09 -3.30 -9.42
CA PHE A 90 3.69 -1.98 -9.49
C PHE A 90 5.12 -1.99 -8.95
N ARG A 91 5.35 -2.73 -7.87
CA ARG A 91 6.68 -2.95 -7.27
C ARG A 91 6.71 -4.33 -6.64
N SER A 92 7.88 -4.96 -6.62
CA SER A 92 8.10 -6.18 -5.85
C SER A 92 9.50 -6.23 -5.28
N ALA A 93 9.65 -6.85 -4.13
CA ALA A 93 10.94 -7.15 -3.53
C ALA A 93 10.89 -8.51 -2.85
N GLU A 94 12.03 -9.18 -2.78
CA GLU A 94 12.19 -10.41 -2.01
C GLU A 94 13.12 -10.12 -0.83
N ILE A 95 12.70 -10.51 0.36
CA ILE A 95 13.37 -10.22 1.63
C ILE A 95 13.62 -11.54 2.33
N THR A 96 14.85 -11.80 2.75
CA THR A 96 15.17 -13.03 3.49
C THR A 96 14.71 -12.93 4.94
N CYS A 97 14.32 -14.04 5.55
CA CYS A 97 13.93 -14.02 6.96
C CYS A 97 15.09 -13.70 7.90
N ASN A 98 16.33 -13.97 7.49
CA ASN A 98 17.52 -13.50 8.21
C ASN A 98 17.65 -11.96 8.19
N GLU A 99 17.29 -11.32 7.08
CA GLU A 99 17.26 -9.85 7.00
C GLU A 99 16.15 -9.28 7.88
N VAL A 100 14.93 -9.84 7.82
CA VAL A 100 13.80 -9.41 8.68
C VAL A 100 14.13 -9.53 10.18
N ARG A 101 14.84 -10.58 10.58
CA ARG A 101 15.27 -10.77 11.98
C ARG A 101 16.32 -9.75 12.42
N ARG A 102 17.17 -9.28 11.50
CA ARG A 102 18.21 -8.27 11.79
C ARG A 102 17.66 -6.84 11.73
N GLU A 103 16.74 -6.57 10.83
CA GLU A 103 16.22 -5.24 10.51
C GLU A 103 14.71 -5.20 10.70
N LYS A 104 14.25 -4.55 11.78
CA LYS A 104 12.81 -4.45 12.13
C LYS A 104 11.97 -3.71 11.08
N ASP A 105 12.60 -2.90 10.24
CA ASP A 105 12.00 -2.08 9.18
C ASP A 105 12.43 -2.51 7.77
N ALA A 106 12.88 -3.77 7.59
CA ALA A 106 13.33 -4.31 6.31
C ALA A 106 12.36 -4.02 5.14
N LEU A 107 11.05 -4.01 5.38
CA LEU A 107 10.09 -3.69 4.32
C LEU A 107 10.27 -2.28 3.75
N SER A 108 10.51 -1.29 4.60
CA SER A 108 10.64 0.11 4.18
C SER A 108 11.92 0.38 3.38
N LYS A 109 12.99 -0.39 3.64
CA LYS A 109 14.24 -0.35 2.88
C LYS A 109 14.04 -0.85 1.44
N HIS A 110 13.24 -1.89 1.27
CA HIS A 110 12.98 -2.52 -0.03
C HIS A 110 11.84 -1.85 -0.80
N ILE A 111 10.78 -1.45 -0.10
CA ILE A 111 9.59 -0.83 -0.69
C ILE A 111 9.20 0.41 0.11
N PRO A 112 9.71 1.60 -0.27
CA PRO A 112 9.40 2.82 0.46
C PRO A 112 7.92 3.18 0.33
N VAL A 113 7.33 3.56 1.47
CA VAL A 113 5.95 4.08 1.54
C VAL A 113 5.86 5.35 0.70
N PRO A 114 4.92 5.43 -0.26
CA PRO A 114 4.62 6.68 -0.94
C PRO A 114 4.20 7.71 0.11
N ARG A 115 4.92 8.83 0.16
CA ARG A 115 4.55 9.94 1.04
C ARG A 115 3.62 10.85 0.25
N ALA A 116 2.32 10.77 0.54
CA ALA A 116 1.40 11.78 0.06
C ALA A 116 1.95 13.14 0.49
N ARG A 117 2.07 14.09 -0.45
CA ARG A 117 2.30 15.49 -0.08
C ARG A 117 1.19 15.87 0.91
N LYS A 118 1.56 16.45 2.05
CA LYS A 118 0.57 17.02 2.98
C LYS A 118 -0.37 17.88 2.15
N ALA A 119 -1.67 17.60 2.21
CA ALA A 119 -2.65 18.51 1.66
C ALA A 119 -2.48 19.83 2.42
N GLU A 120 -2.10 20.88 1.71
CA GLU A 120 -2.13 22.23 2.28
C GLU A 120 -3.59 22.50 2.63
N THR A 121 -3.85 22.74 3.92
CA THR A 121 -5.17 23.13 4.37
C THR A 121 -5.43 24.52 3.80
N LEU A 122 -6.17 24.61 2.70
CA LEU A 122 -6.72 25.87 2.22
C LEU A 122 -7.63 26.40 3.33
N HIS A 123 -7.20 27.48 3.97
CA HIS A 123 -8.03 28.21 4.91
C HIS A 123 -9.14 28.86 4.10
N VAL A 124 -10.32 28.22 4.09
CA VAL A 124 -11.51 28.82 3.50
C VAL A 124 -12.08 29.77 4.55
N PRO A 125 -12.00 31.10 4.35
CA PRO A 125 -12.64 32.03 5.26
C PRO A 125 -14.15 31.72 5.30
N SER A 126 -14.71 31.67 6.51
CA SER A 126 -16.16 31.52 6.71
C SER A 126 -16.87 32.68 6.00
N VAL A 127 -17.78 32.37 5.08
CA VAL A 127 -18.59 33.38 4.35
C VAL A 127 -19.99 33.50 4.93
N TRP A 128 -20.15 33.13 6.20
CA TRP A 128 -21.42 33.28 6.92
C TRP A 128 -21.18 34.13 8.16
N ASP A 129 -21.65 35.38 8.08
CA ASP A 129 -22.02 36.25 9.19
C ASP A 129 -23.47 35.98 9.60
#